data_AF-A0A6C0LYL6-F1
#
_entry.id   AF-A0A6C0LYL6-F1
#
_cell.length_a   1.000
_cell.length_b   1.000
_cell.length_c   1.000
_cell.angle_alpha   90.00
_cell.angle_beta   90.00
_cell.angle_gamma   90.00
#
_symmetry.space_group_name_H-M   'P 1'
#
loop_
_entity.id
_entity.type
_entity.pdbx_description
1 polymer ?
#
loop_
_entity_poly.entity_id
_entity_poly.type
_entity_poly.pdbx_seq_one_letter_code
_entity_poly.pdbx_strand_id
1 'polypeptide(L)'
;MNLLSISLILILIIIVIFILIKCTIPINEQFVVNNPIIITDNFLNIKDKDNGISDKYIIVESTYLPTIIDKIKKTNVIDKNTIGDNTIPNNANIQLLIDPYINYYILNNNAPTSNFKEGIFVCVSNNILRKEDCLWNLYGKVVAYIYMSDYLFIQALIKGYNLNINNISLKRIKIEDLKKTDKIFDYLFTYMVFDSEYMMFIFNQRYYINGLKDVDIHRIKAYYPFIKENYNTIKYYYNKTKKTNAVGSTSDKDPNDIYISSVNSLLPIMSYNIISSVENFITRLDMPADYLEAVKEGYDKSNKGGHYGCYGNGEIISKFECDSYYNIDGTPKKYYSLWDKKCSTDEECPYYKSNDIYPNNRGGCINNGFCEFPVGVKRLGFKKYTDTNLNKPLCYNCNNDKNNENSEGIKPADYVFENDFNERVKYKLNTIISLLDYRDL
;
A
#
# COMPACT_ATOMS: atom_id res chain seq x y z
N MET A 1 -83.90 -0.26 -23.51
CA MET A 1 -82.82 -1.19 -23.14
C MET A 1 -83.04 -1.58 -21.70
N ASN A 2 -83.20 -2.87 -21.38
CA ASN A 2 -83.75 -3.29 -20.08
C ASN A 2 -82.67 -3.27 -18.98
N LEU A 3 -83.07 -3.06 -17.72
CA LEU A 3 -82.14 -3.08 -16.58
C LEU A 3 -81.37 -4.41 -16.48
N LEU A 4 -82.01 -5.55 -16.79
CA LEU A 4 -81.32 -6.85 -16.87
C LEU A 4 -80.16 -6.83 -17.87
N SER A 5 -80.34 -6.21 -19.05
CA SER A 5 -79.31 -6.15 -20.09
C SER A 5 -78.07 -5.39 -19.61
N ILE A 6 -78.27 -4.29 -18.88
CA ILE A 6 -77.20 -3.45 -18.33
C ILE A 6 -76.49 -4.20 -17.18
N SER A 7 -77.27 -4.84 -16.30
CA SER A 7 -76.73 -5.65 -15.19
C SER A 7 -75.85 -6.81 -15.70
N LEU A 8 -76.30 -7.54 -16.73
CA LEU A 8 -75.55 -8.66 -17.29
C LEU A 8 -74.21 -8.22 -17.91
N ILE A 9 -74.19 -7.08 -18.61
CA ILE A 9 -72.96 -6.49 -19.16
C ILE A 9 -72.01 -6.06 -18.04
N LEU A 10 -72.52 -5.45 -16.97
CA LEU A 10 -71.70 -5.02 -15.84
C LEU A 10 -71.05 -6.22 -15.14
N ILE A 11 -71.79 -7.31 -14.93
CA ILE A 11 -71.28 -8.57 -14.38
C ILE A 11 -70.20 -9.16 -15.29
N LEU A 12 -70.40 -9.15 -16.61
CA LEU A 12 -69.40 -9.66 -17.57
C LEU A 12 -68.10 -8.86 -17.51
N ILE A 13 -68.18 -7.52 -17.42
CA ILE A 13 -67.02 -6.62 -17.28
C ILE A 13 -66.28 -6.91 -15.96
N ILE A 14 -67.00 -7.08 -14.85
CA ILE A 14 -66.40 -7.42 -13.55
C ILE A 14 -65.68 -8.76 -13.60
N ILE A 15 -66.25 -9.77 -14.26
CA ILE A 15 -65.62 -11.09 -14.45
C ILE A 15 -64.34 -10.97 -15.29
N VAL A 16 -64.37 -10.21 -16.40
CA VAL A 16 -63.18 -9.99 -17.25
C VAL A 16 -62.08 -9.25 -16.49
N ILE A 17 -62.42 -8.22 -15.71
CA ILE A 17 -61.47 -7.51 -14.85
C ILE A 17 -60.88 -8.45 -13.79
N PHE A 18 -61.70 -9.30 -13.15
CA PHE A 18 -61.23 -10.25 -12.15
C PHE A 18 -60.33 -11.36 -12.73
N ILE A 19 -60.59 -11.78 -13.99
CA ILE A 19 -59.71 -12.67 -14.74
C ILE A 19 -58.39 -11.97 -15.07
N LEU A 20 -58.41 -10.72 -15.56
CA LEU A 20 -57.20 -9.94 -15.83
C LEU A 20 -56.32 -9.77 -14.58
N ILE A 21 -56.91 -9.43 -13.44
CA ILE A 21 -56.23 -9.29 -12.14
C ILE A 21 -55.64 -10.64 -11.65
N LYS A 22 -56.22 -11.78 -12.04
CA LYS A 22 -55.64 -13.11 -11.75
C LYS A 22 -54.64 -13.60 -12.81
N CYS A 23 -54.71 -13.09 -14.03
CA CYS A 23 -53.79 -13.42 -15.12
C CYS A 23 -52.52 -12.55 -15.11
N THR A 24 -52.50 -11.44 -14.38
CA THR A 24 -51.25 -10.80 -13.93
C THR A 24 -50.56 -11.67 -12.88
N ILE A 25 -50.00 -12.80 -13.33
CA ILE A 25 -48.98 -13.54 -12.59
C ILE A 25 -47.82 -12.55 -12.37
N PRO A 26 -47.43 -12.24 -11.12
CA PRO A 26 -46.21 -11.49 -10.91
C PRO A 26 -45.06 -12.38 -11.38
N ILE A 27 -44.42 -12.00 -12.49
CA ILE A 27 -43.11 -12.51 -12.86
C ILE A 27 -42.14 -11.89 -11.86
N ASN A 28 -42.10 -12.48 -10.66
CA ASN A 28 -41.01 -12.29 -9.72
C ASN A 28 -39.78 -12.88 -10.41
N GLU A 29 -39.01 -12.04 -11.08
CA GLU A 29 -37.68 -12.37 -11.53
C GLU A 29 -36.87 -12.76 -10.28
N GLN A 30 -36.80 -14.07 -10.04
CA GLN A 30 -35.88 -14.63 -9.08
C GLN A 30 -34.48 -14.50 -9.67
N PHE A 31 -33.90 -13.31 -9.51
CA PHE A 31 -32.47 -13.12 -9.53
C PHE A 31 -31.88 -14.13 -8.54
N VAL A 32 -31.41 -15.26 -9.07
CA VAL A 32 -30.71 -16.25 -8.26
C VAL A 32 -29.45 -15.56 -7.78
N VAL A 33 -29.45 -15.15 -6.51
CA VAL A 33 -28.30 -14.53 -5.86
C VAL A 33 -27.25 -15.61 -5.64
N ASN A 34 -26.61 -15.99 -6.75
CA ASN A 34 -25.43 -16.84 -6.76
C ASN A 34 -24.40 -16.15 -5.86
N ASN A 35 -24.12 -16.77 -4.71
CA ASN A 35 -23.04 -16.34 -3.82
C ASN A 35 -21.78 -16.16 -4.68
N PRO A 36 -21.08 -15.03 -4.59
CA PRO A 36 -19.91 -14.81 -5.43
C PRO A 36 -18.84 -15.87 -5.13
N ILE A 37 -18.28 -16.44 -6.19
CA ILE A 37 -17.13 -17.33 -6.12
C ILE A 37 -15.90 -16.44 -6.11
N ILE A 38 -15.24 -16.34 -4.96
CA ILE A 38 -14.05 -15.49 -4.77
C ILE A 38 -12.79 -16.27 -5.13
N ILE A 39 -12.01 -15.72 -6.05
CA ILE A 39 -10.79 -16.33 -6.59
C ILE A 39 -9.57 -15.65 -5.99
N THR A 40 -8.59 -16.44 -5.55
CA THR A 40 -7.41 -15.94 -4.84
C THR A 40 -6.27 -16.95 -4.79
N ASP A 41 -5.03 -16.49 -4.67
CA ASP A 41 -3.90 -17.33 -4.27
C ASP A 41 -3.69 -17.38 -2.74
N ASN A 42 -4.19 -16.37 -2.02
CA ASN A 42 -3.87 -16.14 -0.62
C ASN A 42 -4.87 -16.79 0.36
N PHE A 43 -5.20 -18.07 0.11
CA PHE A 43 -6.31 -18.78 0.74
C PHE A 43 -6.33 -18.72 2.28
N LEU A 44 -5.21 -18.96 2.96
CA LEU A 44 -5.18 -19.01 4.43
C LEU A 44 -5.39 -17.64 5.09
N ASN A 45 -5.14 -16.54 4.38
CA ASN A 45 -5.48 -15.19 4.86
C ASN A 45 -6.98 -14.87 4.77
N ILE A 46 -7.75 -15.71 4.07
CA ILE A 46 -9.16 -15.49 3.72
C ILE A 46 -10.07 -16.53 4.38
N LYS A 47 -9.49 -17.69 4.76
CA LYS A 47 -10.18 -18.76 5.48
C LYS A 47 -10.52 -18.35 6.91
N ASP A 48 -11.78 -17.93 7.07
CA ASP A 48 -12.44 -17.78 8.36
C ASP A 48 -12.73 -19.17 8.95
N LYS A 49 -12.18 -19.43 10.13
CA LYS A 49 -12.30 -20.67 10.89
C LYS A 49 -13.74 -21.14 11.12
N ASP A 50 -14.67 -20.20 11.29
CA ASP A 50 -16.07 -20.49 11.68
C ASP A 50 -17.02 -20.68 10.48
N ASN A 51 -16.59 -20.30 9.26
CA ASN A 51 -17.39 -20.35 8.03
C ASN A 51 -16.79 -21.35 7.02
N GLY A 52 -16.77 -22.63 7.41
CA GLY A 52 -16.09 -23.73 6.72
C GLY A 52 -16.18 -23.66 5.18
N ILE A 53 -15.03 -23.49 4.52
CA ILE A 53 -14.97 -23.28 3.07
C ILE A 53 -15.17 -24.59 2.30
N SER A 54 -16.15 -24.56 1.39
CA SER A 54 -16.14 -25.34 0.14
C SER A 54 -16.70 -24.50 -1.02
N ASP A 55 -17.88 -23.89 -0.86
CA ASP A 55 -18.71 -23.50 -2.02
C ASP A 55 -18.53 -22.05 -2.51
N LYS A 56 -17.71 -21.22 -1.85
CA LYS A 56 -17.57 -19.77 -2.14
C LYS A 56 -16.18 -19.30 -2.57
N TYR A 57 -15.19 -20.18 -2.62
CA TYR A 57 -13.81 -19.79 -2.90
C TYR A 57 -13.13 -20.79 -3.85
N ILE A 58 -12.38 -20.28 -4.83
CA ILE A 58 -11.49 -21.10 -5.66
C ILE A 58 -10.05 -20.63 -5.42
N ILE A 59 -9.21 -21.59 -5.03
CA ILE A 59 -7.79 -21.39 -4.79
C ILE A 59 -7.07 -21.56 -6.13
N VAL A 60 -6.34 -20.54 -6.55
CA VAL A 60 -5.39 -20.64 -7.68
C VAL A 60 -3.98 -20.67 -7.14
N GLU A 61 -3.06 -21.40 -7.77
CA GLU A 61 -1.65 -21.28 -7.40
C GLU A 61 -1.16 -19.85 -7.73
N SER A 62 -0.31 -19.24 -6.88
CA SER A 62 0.23 -17.89 -7.18
C SER A 62 1.09 -17.85 -8.45
N THR A 63 1.58 -19.01 -8.92
CA THR A 63 2.20 -19.20 -10.25
C THR A 63 1.23 -18.91 -11.40
N TYR A 64 -0.06 -19.17 -11.21
CA TYR A 64 -1.10 -19.04 -12.23
C TYR A 64 -1.87 -17.71 -12.14
N LEU A 65 -1.89 -17.06 -10.97
CA LEU A 65 -2.51 -15.74 -10.79
C LEU A 65 -2.01 -14.66 -11.79
N PRO A 66 -0.71 -14.55 -12.15
CA PRO A 66 -0.25 -13.66 -13.22
C PRO A 66 -0.91 -13.94 -14.58
N THR A 67 -1.12 -15.22 -14.92
CA THR A 67 -1.80 -15.61 -16.17
C THR A 67 -3.28 -15.22 -16.15
N ILE A 68 -3.93 -15.26 -14.99
CA ILE A 68 -5.30 -14.76 -14.83
C ILE A 68 -5.34 -13.24 -15.00
N ILE A 69 -4.44 -12.50 -14.33
CA ILE A 69 -4.31 -11.03 -14.44
C ILE A 69 -4.06 -10.63 -15.90
N ASP A 70 -3.18 -11.33 -16.62
CA ASP A 70 -2.88 -11.09 -18.04
C ASP A 70 -4.10 -11.30 -18.95
N LYS A 71 -4.89 -12.36 -18.70
CA LYS A 71 -6.13 -12.60 -19.44
C LYS A 71 -7.15 -11.51 -19.15
N ILE A 72 -7.39 -11.15 -17.88
CA ILE A 72 -8.31 -10.06 -17.49
C ILE A 72 -7.89 -8.75 -18.16
N LYS A 73 -6.60 -8.41 -18.14
CA LYS A 73 -6.05 -7.20 -18.78
C LYS A 73 -6.27 -7.18 -20.30
N LYS A 74 -6.39 -8.36 -20.94
CA LYS A 74 -6.63 -8.51 -22.38
C LYS A 74 -8.12 -8.53 -22.75
N THR A 75 -8.99 -9.07 -21.88
CA THR A 75 -10.42 -9.25 -22.14
C THR A 75 -11.30 -8.16 -21.54
N ASN A 76 -10.84 -7.50 -20.46
CA ASN A 76 -11.64 -6.70 -19.53
C ASN A 76 -12.83 -7.45 -18.91
N VAL A 77 -12.78 -8.79 -18.89
CA VAL A 77 -13.86 -9.67 -18.44
C VAL A 77 -13.33 -10.63 -17.37
N ILE A 78 -14.08 -10.79 -16.27
CA ILE A 78 -13.83 -11.82 -15.25
C ILE A 78 -14.87 -12.93 -15.45
N ASP A 79 -14.50 -13.95 -16.22
CA ASP A 79 -15.38 -15.10 -16.53
C ASP A 79 -14.64 -16.44 -16.43
N LYS A 80 -15.40 -17.53 -16.59
CA LYS A 80 -14.87 -18.91 -16.61
C LYS A 80 -13.67 -19.08 -17.54
N ASN A 81 -13.70 -18.49 -18.74
CA ASN A 81 -12.64 -18.65 -19.75
C ASN A 81 -11.35 -17.93 -19.33
N THR A 82 -11.49 -16.75 -18.73
CA THR A 82 -10.41 -15.95 -18.17
C THR A 82 -9.74 -16.66 -16.99
N ILE A 83 -10.50 -17.32 -16.12
CA ILE A 83 -9.93 -18.16 -15.06
C ILE A 83 -9.33 -19.46 -15.63
N GLY A 84 -10.01 -20.12 -16.57
CA GLY A 84 -9.60 -21.40 -17.16
C GLY A 84 -9.92 -22.63 -16.31
N ASP A 85 -10.76 -22.51 -15.29
CA ASP A 85 -11.23 -23.63 -14.46
C ASP A 85 -12.58 -24.17 -14.99
N ASN A 86 -12.61 -25.46 -15.32
CA ASN A 86 -13.79 -26.12 -15.87
C ASN A 86 -14.89 -26.39 -14.82
N THR A 87 -14.57 -26.39 -13.53
CA THR A 87 -15.53 -26.61 -12.42
C THR A 87 -16.50 -25.44 -12.25
N ILE A 88 -16.09 -24.23 -12.64
CA ILE A 88 -16.90 -23.01 -12.53
C ILE A 88 -18.17 -23.11 -13.39
N PRO A 89 -19.38 -22.87 -12.85
CA PRO A 89 -20.59 -22.74 -13.66
C PRO A 89 -20.51 -21.57 -14.65
N ASN A 90 -21.00 -21.74 -15.88
CA ASN A 90 -20.92 -20.69 -16.90
C ASN A 90 -21.62 -19.38 -16.50
N ASN A 91 -22.60 -19.45 -15.59
CA ASN A 91 -23.35 -18.29 -15.05
C ASN A 91 -22.93 -17.96 -13.61
N ALA A 92 -21.71 -18.31 -13.20
CA ALA A 92 -21.19 -17.96 -11.88
C ALA A 92 -20.96 -16.45 -11.75
N ASN A 93 -21.35 -15.90 -10.60
CA ASN A 93 -20.92 -14.58 -10.16
C ASN A 93 -19.47 -14.70 -9.67
N ILE A 94 -18.49 -14.35 -10.50
CA ILE A 94 -17.07 -14.48 -10.16
C ILE A 94 -16.57 -13.16 -9.56
N GLN A 95 -15.89 -13.27 -8.43
CA GLN A 95 -15.13 -12.16 -7.85
C GLN A 95 -13.65 -12.55 -7.76
N LEU A 96 -12.76 -11.60 -7.94
CA LEU A 96 -11.33 -11.78 -7.76
C LEU A 96 -10.88 -10.96 -6.54
N LEU A 97 -10.18 -11.62 -5.61
CA LEU A 97 -9.48 -10.93 -4.53
C LEU A 97 -8.02 -10.73 -4.94
N ILE A 98 -7.64 -9.47 -5.15
CA ILE A 98 -6.29 -9.08 -5.57
C ILE A 98 -5.71 -7.95 -4.74
N ASP A 99 -4.39 -7.88 -4.77
CA ASP A 99 -3.59 -6.76 -4.29
C ASP A 99 -4.07 -5.44 -4.92
N PRO A 100 -4.30 -4.37 -4.12
CA PRO A 100 -4.73 -3.08 -4.64
C PRO A 100 -3.73 -2.47 -5.63
N TYR A 101 -2.44 -2.79 -5.53
CA TYR A 101 -1.44 -2.39 -6.53
C TYR A 101 -1.71 -3.01 -7.90
N ILE A 102 -2.10 -4.29 -7.95
CA ILE A 102 -2.45 -4.98 -9.20
C ILE A 102 -3.72 -4.38 -9.79
N ASN A 103 -4.75 -4.17 -8.95
CA ASN A 103 -6.02 -3.59 -9.39
C ASN A 103 -5.84 -2.18 -10.00
N TYR A 104 -5.05 -1.33 -9.34
CA TYR A 104 -4.85 0.05 -9.76
C TYR A 104 -3.83 0.21 -10.91
N TYR A 105 -2.65 -0.41 -10.85
CA TYR A 105 -1.58 -0.17 -11.84
C TYR A 105 -1.51 -1.20 -12.96
N ILE A 106 -1.88 -2.45 -12.71
CA ILE A 106 -1.77 -3.51 -13.72
C ILE A 106 -3.08 -3.65 -14.48
N LEU A 107 -4.22 -3.65 -13.80
CA LEU A 107 -5.53 -3.65 -14.44
C LEU A 107 -6.00 -2.25 -14.86
N ASN A 108 -5.65 -1.17 -14.14
CA ASN A 108 -6.16 0.19 -14.38
C ASN A 108 -7.70 0.31 -14.21
N ASN A 109 -8.23 -0.45 -13.25
CA ASN A 109 -9.67 -0.65 -13.09
C ASN A 109 -10.37 0.58 -12.49
N ASN A 110 -11.38 1.10 -13.20
CA ASN A 110 -12.20 2.22 -12.75
C ASN A 110 -13.55 1.77 -12.14
N ALA A 111 -13.86 0.47 -12.17
CA ALA A 111 -15.10 -0.07 -11.64
C ALA A 111 -15.19 0.11 -10.11
N PRO A 112 -16.41 0.17 -9.52
CA PRO A 112 -16.58 0.15 -8.08
C PRO A 112 -15.96 -1.11 -7.47
N THR A 113 -15.02 -0.93 -6.54
CA THR A 113 -14.36 -2.04 -5.81
C THR A 113 -14.70 -2.00 -4.32
N SER A 114 -14.57 -3.14 -3.65
CA SER A 114 -14.77 -3.23 -2.20
C SER A 114 -13.51 -3.74 -1.53
N ASN A 115 -13.30 -3.35 -0.26
CA ASN A 115 -12.12 -3.74 0.50
C ASN A 115 -12.42 -4.95 1.38
N PHE A 116 -11.55 -5.95 1.33
CA PHE A 116 -11.56 -7.06 2.29
C PHE A 116 -10.98 -6.62 3.65
N LYS A 117 -11.02 -7.53 4.63
CA LYS A 117 -10.47 -7.34 5.97
C LYS A 117 -9.03 -6.80 5.91
N GLU A 118 -8.73 -5.86 6.80
CA GLU A 118 -7.37 -5.34 6.96
C GLU A 118 -6.40 -6.41 7.49
N GLY A 119 -5.13 -6.23 7.17
CA GLY A 119 -4.01 -7.03 7.67
C GLY A 119 -2.74 -6.20 7.82
N ILE A 120 -1.69 -6.83 8.34
CA ILE A 120 -0.37 -6.22 8.57
C ILE A 120 0.74 -6.95 7.83
N PHE A 121 1.71 -6.20 7.32
CA PHE A 121 3.00 -6.74 6.91
C PHE A 121 3.91 -6.93 8.14
N VAL A 122 4.58 -8.09 8.22
CA VAL A 122 5.52 -8.45 9.29
C VAL A 122 6.82 -9.03 8.73
N CYS A 123 7.87 -9.05 9.53
CA CYS A 123 9.12 -9.76 9.24
C CYS A 123 9.29 -10.97 10.15
N VAL A 124 9.28 -12.16 9.56
CA VAL A 124 9.54 -13.45 10.21
C VAL A 124 11.02 -13.81 10.03
N SER A 125 11.73 -14.18 11.09
CA SER A 125 13.19 -14.37 11.07
C SER A 125 13.70 -15.36 12.13
N ASN A 126 14.90 -15.90 11.95
CA ASN A 126 15.51 -16.83 12.92
C ASN A 126 15.98 -16.16 14.24
N ASN A 127 15.96 -14.83 14.32
CA ASN A 127 16.37 -14.04 15.50
C ASN A 127 15.32 -12.94 15.81
N ILE A 128 15.25 -12.49 17.07
CA ILE A 128 14.62 -11.21 17.45
C ILE A 128 15.41 -10.06 16.80
N LEU A 129 14.74 -9.23 16.00
CA LEU A 129 15.36 -8.02 15.45
C LEU A 129 15.54 -6.98 16.56
N ARG A 130 16.74 -6.43 16.69
CA ARG A 130 17.11 -5.36 17.62
C ARG A 130 17.03 -4.00 16.92
N LYS A 131 17.66 -2.96 17.47
CA LYS A 131 17.79 -1.65 16.78
C LYS A 131 19.00 -1.65 15.83
N GLU A 132 20.00 -2.47 16.17
CA GLU A 132 21.28 -2.63 15.49
C GLU A 132 21.19 -3.38 14.14
N ASP A 133 20.13 -4.18 13.94
CA ASP A 133 20.03 -5.12 12.81
C ASP A 133 19.60 -4.49 11.46
N CYS A 134 19.32 -3.17 11.41
CA CYS A 134 18.99 -2.36 10.22
C CYS A 134 18.25 -3.13 9.11
N LEU A 135 16.98 -3.47 9.34
CA LEU A 135 16.20 -4.42 8.53
C LEU A 135 16.11 -4.09 7.02
N TRP A 136 16.23 -2.82 6.65
CA TRP A 136 16.29 -2.38 5.24
C TRP A 136 17.58 -2.82 4.52
N ASN A 137 18.64 -3.21 5.23
CA ASN A 137 19.88 -3.67 4.63
C ASN A 137 19.81 -5.17 4.27
N LEU A 138 19.26 -5.45 3.10
CA LEU A 138 19.08 -6.80 2.57
C LEU A 138 20.33 -7.37 1.87
N TYR A 139 21.48 -6.68 1.89
CA TYR A 139 22.70 -7.11 1.21
C TYR A 139 23.19 -8.47 1.72
N GLY A 140 23.38 -9.43 0.82
CA GLY A 140 23.85 -10.78 1.14
C GLY A 140 22.84 -11.62 1.92
N LYS A 141 21.57 -11.21 2.01
CA LYS A 141 20.49 -11.94 2.70
C LYS A 141 19.72 -12.83 1.74
N VAL A 142 19.23 -13.95 2.27
CA VAL A 142 18.14 -14.72 1.64
C VAL A 142 16.82 -14.15 2.12
N VAL A 143 16.09 -13.49 1.22
CA VAL A 143 14.82 -12.82 1.52
C VAL A 143 13.68 -13.61 0.89
N ALA A 144 12.84 -14.19 1.74
CA ALA A 144 11.76 -15.07 1.34
C ALA A 144 10.40 -14.37 1.27
N TYR A 145 9.53 -14.97 0.47
CA TYR A 145 8.13 -14.58 0.28
C TYR A 145 7.27 -15.81 -0.05
N ILE A 146 5.97 -15.72 0.19
CA ILE A 146 5.01 -16.81 -0.10
C ILE A 146 3.99 -16.37 -1.16
N TYR A 147 3.40 -15.17 -0.98
CA TYR A 147 2.31 -14.65 -1.83
C TYR A 147 2.75 -13.49 -2.73
N MET A 148 1.89 -13.12 -3.69
CA MET A 148 2.12 -11.97 -4.58
C MET A 148 2.39 -10.66 -3.83
N SER A 149 1.57 -10.36 -2.80
CA SER A 149 1.71 -9.12 -2.01
C SER A 149 3.02 -9.05 -1.23
N ASP A 150 3.52 -10.20 -0.75
CA ASP A 150 4.81 -10.30 -0.09
C ASP A 150 5.93 -9.87 -1.05
N TYR A 151 5.89 -10.38 -2.30
CA TYR A 151 6.85 -10.06 -3.35
C TYR A 151 6.81 -8.60 -3.80
N LEU A 152 5.60 -8.05 -4.01
CA LEU A 152 5.42 -6.63 -4.35
C LEU A 152 5.95 -5.71 -3.23
N PHE A 153 5.66 -6.03 -1.97
CA PHE A 153 6.16 -5.27 -0.82
C PHE A 153 7.70 -5.33 -0.72
N ILE A 154 8.32 -6.48 -0.97
CA ILE A 154 9.79 -6.62 -0.99
C ILE A 154 10.41 -5.80 -2.11
N GLN A 155 9.85 -5.80 -3.33
CA GLN A 155 10.34 -4.94 -4.41
C GLN A 155 10.22 -3.45 -4.06
N ALA A 156 9.11 -3.04 -3.44
CA ALA A 156 8.92 -1.66 -2.99
C ALA A 156 9.92 -1.24 -1.90
N LEU A 157 10.28 -2.15 -0.99
CA LEU A 157 11.35 -1.97 -0.02
C LEU A 157 12.73 -1.86 -0.70
N ILE A 158 13.05 -2.76 -1.63
CA ILE A 158 14.32 -2.76 -2.38
C ILE A 158 14.50 -1.45 -3.16
N LYS A 159 13.47 -1.01 -3.89
CA LYS A 159 13.50 0.26 -4.64
C LYS A 159 13.52 1.47 -3.71
N GLY A 160 12.71 1.51 -2.65
CA GLY A 160 12.64 2.60 -1.66
C GLY A 160 13.94 2.87 -0.90
N TYR A 161 14.85 1.89 -0.84
CA TYR A 161 16.18 2.02 -0.23
C TYR A 161 17.32 2.05 -1.26
N ASN A 162 17.01 2.12 -2.56
CA ASN A 162 17.98 2.10 -3.66
C ASN A 162 18.95 0.91 -3.59
N LEU A 163 18.46 -0.26 -3.16
CA LEU A 163 19.27 -1.47 -3.02
C LEU A 163 19.48 -2.14 -4.38
N ASN A 164 20.69 -2.67 -4.61
CA ASN A 164 20.97 -3.45 -5.81
C ASN A 164 20.44 -4.88 -5.65
N ILE A 165 19.39 -5.21 -6.41
CA ILE A 165 18.72 -6.52 -6.47
C ILE A 165 19.70 -7.70 -6.66
N ASN A 166 20.77 -7.51 -7.43
CA ASN A 166 21.75 -8.58 -7.71
C ASN A 166 22.54 -9.04 -6.47
N ASN A 167 22.49 -8.28 -5.37
CA ASN A 167 23.11 -8.62 -4.10
C ASN A 167 22.13 -9.17 -3.06
N ILE A 168 20.88 -9.50 -3.46
CA ILE A 168 19.80 -9.96 -2.59
C ILE A 168 19.27 -11.27 -3.16
N SER A 169 19.31 -12.35 -2.37
CA SER A 169 18.77 -13.64 -2.80
C SER A 169 17.28 -13.70 -2.51
N LEU A 170 16.46 -13.23 -3.46
CA LEU A 170 15.02 -13.43 -3.41
C LEU A 170 14.68 -14.91 -3.60
N LYS A 171 13.81 -15.44 -2.73
CA LYS A 171 13.47 -16.88 -2.73
C LYS A 171 12.02 -17.12 -2.33
N ARG A 172 11.19 -17.52 -3.30
CA ARG A 172 9.85 -18.03 -3.00
C ARG A 172 9.94 -19.31 -2.17
N ILE A 173 9.07 -19.45 -1.16
CA ILE A 173 8.92 -20.66 -0.35
C ILE A 173 7.44 -21.09 -0.28
N LYS A 174 7.18 -22.33 0.12
CA LYS A 174 5.84 -22.83 0.44
C LYS A 174 5.57 -22.75 1.94
N ILE A 175 4.29 -22.80 2.30
CA ILE A 175 3.84 -22.78 3.70
C ILE A 175 4.34 -24.03 4.45
N GLU A 176 4.53 -25.14 3.73
CA GLU A 176 5.13 -26.39 4.20
C GLU A 176 6.61 -26.23 4.57
N ASP A 177 7.33 -25.30 3.94
CA ASP A 177 8.75 -25.09 4.22
C ASP A 177 8.97 -24.44 5.59
N LEU A 178 8.01 -23.66 6.09
CA LEU A 178 8.03 -23.11 7.46
C LEU A 178 7.89 -24.18 8.56
N LYS A 179 7.41 -25.39 8.21
CA LYS A 179 7.33 -26.53 9.12
C LYS A 179 8.69 -27.25 9.30
N LYS A 180 9.70 -26.89 8.50
CA LYS A 180 11.05 -27.47 8.54
C LYS A 180 11.93 -26.76 9.57
N THR A 181 12.88 -27.49 10.15
CA THR A 181 13.83 -26.99 11.15
C THR A 181 15.03 -26.23 10.56
N ASP A 182 15.30 -26.42 9.27
CA ASP A 182 16.51 -25.92 8.63
C ASP A 182 16.35 -24.44 8.25
N LYS A 183 17.42 -23.65 8.44
CA LYS A 183 17.41 -22.23 8.05
C LYS A 183 17.38 -22.09 6.53
N ILE A 184 16.19 -21.82 6.00
CA ILE A 184 15.92 -21.67 4.56
C ILE A 184 15.89 -20.22 4.06
N PHE A 185 15.87 -19.22 4.96
CA PHE A 185 15.95 -17.77 4.70
C PHE A 185 16.58 -17.01 5.87
N ASP A 186 16.89 -15.72 5.69
CA ASP A 186 17.21 -14.78 6.77
C ASP A 186 15.97 -14.03 7.26
N TYR A 187 15.20 -13.48 6.31
CA TYR A 187 13.98 -12.73 6.53
C TYR A 187 12.88 -13.23 5.59
N LEU A 188 11.68 -13.47 6.11
CA LEU A 188 10.45 -13.63 5.34
C LEU A 188 9.59 -12.39 5.63
N PHE A 189 9.37 -11.55 4.62
CA PHE A 189 8.35 -10.50 4.72
C PHE A 189 7.02 -11.09 4.26
N THR A 190 5.96 -10.95 5.06
CA THR A 190 4.67 -11.51 4.67
C THR A 190 3.48 -10.73 5.20
N TYR A 191 2.39 -10.72 4.43
CA TYR A 191 1.11 -10.09 4.77
C TYR A 191 0.19 -11.05 5.52
N MET A 192 -0.32 -10.59 6.68
CA MET A 192 -1.26 -11.33 7.52
C MET A 192 -2.55 -10.54 7.75
N VAL A 193 -3.66 -10.99 7.16
CA VAL A 193 -5.02 -10.52 7.46
C VAL A 193 -5.35 -10.81 8.91
N PHE A 194 -5.97 -9.83 9.59
CA PHE A 194 -6.33 -9.97 11.00
C PHE A 194 -7.28 -11.15 11.24
N ASP A 195 -6.99 -11.90 12.30
CA ASP A 195 -7.78 -13.03 12.80
C ASP A 195 -7.91 -14.24 11.82
N SER A 196 -7.10 -14.27 10.75
CA SER A 196 -7.08 -15.33 9.73
C SER A 196 -6.33 -16.62 10.15
N GLU A 197 -6.60 -17.73 9.46
CA GLU A 197 -5.84 -18.98 9.62
C GLU A 197 -4.35 -18.80 9.31
N TYR A 198 -3.96 -17.96 8.36
CA TYR A 198 -2.55 -17.69 8.05
C TYR A 198 -1.85 -16.98 9.22
N MET A 199 -2.50 -15.97 9.81
CA MET A 199 -1.98 -15.28 10.99
C MET A 199 -1.79 -16.27 12.16
N MET A 200 -2.72 -17.21 12.34
CA MET A 200 -2.60 -18.27 13.35
C MET A 200 -1.57 -19.33 13.01
N PHE A 201 -1.38 -19.66 11.74
CA PHE A 201 -0.30 -20.53 11.31
C PHE A 201 1.05 -19.89 11.63
N ILE A 202 1.28 -18.65 11.19
CA ILE A 202 2.53 -17.91 11.39
C ILE A 202 2.86 -17.75 12.89
N PHE A 203 1.90 -17.32 13.73
CA PHE A 203 2.10 -17.22 15.19
C PHE A 203 2.40 -18.55 15.92
N ASN A 204 2.24 -19.70 15.26
CA ASN A 204 2.56 -21.01 15.80
C ASN A 204 3.86 -21.62 15.23
N GLN A 205 4.59 -20.91 14.37
CA GLN A 205 5.90 -21.36 13.87
C GLN A 205 7.04 -21.01 14.84
N ARG A 206 8.13 -21.76 14.81
CA ARG A 206 9.34 -21.53 15.64
C ARG A 206 10.30 -20.50 15.03
N TYR A 207 9.74 -19.41 14.50
CA TYR A 207 10.49 -18.26 13.97
C TYR A 207 10.05 -17.01 14.73
N TYR A 208 11.00 -16.09 14.96
CA TYR A 208 10.69 -14.81 15.61
C TYR A 208 9.91 -13.89 14.66
N ILE A 209 8.84 -13.32 15.18
CA ILE A 209 7.91 -12.50 14.40
C ILE A 209 8.05 -11.06 14.88
N ASN A 210 8.56 -10.22 14.00
CA ASN A 210 8.99 -8.86 14.28
C ASN A 210 8.20 -7.86 13.42
N GLY A 211 7.96 -6.68 13.97
CA GLY A 211 7.60 -5.53 13.14
C GLY A 211 8.82 -4.91 12.48
N LEU A 212 8.57 -4.02 11.53
CA LEU A 212 9.60 -3.40 10.72
C LEU A 212 10.30 -2.32 11.55
N LYS A 213 11.61 -2.50 11.77
CA LYS A 213 12.46 -1.58 12.54
C LYS A 213 13.42 -0.88 11.59
N ASP A 214 13.66 0.41 11.86
CA ASP A 214 14.51 1.27 11.03
C ASP A 214 13.98 1.46 9.58
N VAL A 215 12.68 1.17 9.35
CA VAL A 215 12.01 1.29 8.05
C VAL A 215 11.06 2.49 8.04
N ASP A 216 11.44 3.53 7.30
CA ASP A 216 10.56 4.61 6.84
C ASP A 216 9.55 4.08 5.80
N ILE A 217 8.24 4.32 6.07
CA ILE A 217 7.13 3.91 5.22
C ILE A 217 6.97 4.78 3.95
N HIS A 218 7.41 6.04 3.97
CA HIS A 218 7.22 6.96 2.86
C HIS A 218 8.06 6.53 1.64
N ARG A 219 9.28 6.02 1.88
CA ARG A 219 10.11 5.33 0.88
C ARG A 219 9.40 4.17 0.19
N ILE A 220 8.61 3.39 0.93
CA ILE A 220 7.84 2.25 0.37
C ILE A 220 6.62 2.77 -0.40
N LYS A 221 5.89 3.75 0.16
CA LYS A 221 4.71 4.37 -0.47
C LYS A 221 4.99 4.98 -1.85
N ALA A 222 6.21 5.46 -2.10
CA ALA A 222 6.64 5.97 -3.41
C ALA A 222 6.60 4.93 -4.56
N TYR A 223 6.56 3.64 -4.21
CA TYR A 223 6.41 2.52 -5.15
C TYR A 223 5.15 1.67 -4.89
N TYR A 224 4.62 1.68 -3.67
CA TYR A 224 3.50 0.85 -3.22
C TYR A 224 2.58 1.66 -2.27
N PRO A 225 1.72 2.54 -2.79
CA PRO A 225 1.04 3.57 -1.99
C PRO A 225 -0.12 3.06 -1.12
N PHE A 226 -0.58 1.83 -1.32
CA PHE A 226 -1.81 1.28 -0.71
C PHE A 226 -1.65 0.82 0.75
N ILE A 227 -0.54 1.17 1.40
CA ILE A 227 -0.25 0.88 2.80
C ILE A 227 -0.48 2.09 3.72
N LYS A 228 -1.09 1.84 4.87
CA LYS A 228 -1.30 2.81 5.95
C LYS A 228 -0.18 2.68 6.98
N GLU A 229 0.20 3.79 7.59
CA GLU A 229 1.16 3.78 8.69
C GLU A 229 0.47 3.34 9.98
N ASN A 230 1.17 2.53 10.77
CA ASN A 230 0.68 1.97 12.03
C ASN A 230 1.89 1.51 12.86
N TYR A 231 2.09 2.10 14.04
CA TYR A 231 3.11 1.66 14.99
C TYR A 231 2.44 0.91 16.13
N ASN A 232 2.80 -0.37 16.27
CA ASN A 232 2.31 -1.20 17.37
C ASN A 232 3.31 -2.33 17.66
N THR A 233 2.92 -3.27 18.54
CA THR A 233 3.68 -4.49 18.83
C THR A 233 3.01 -5.68 18.15
N ILE A 234 3.79 -6.69 17.72
CA ILE A 234 3.21 -7.98 17.27
C ILE A 234 2.43 -8.60 18.44
N LYS A 235 2.97 -8.47 19.66
CA LYS A 235 2.36 -8.93 20.91
C LYS A 235 0.95 -8.41 21.16
N TYR A 236 0.63 -7.17 20.75
CA TYR A 236 -0.73 -6.63 20.82
C TYR A 236 -1.69 -7.42 19.93
N TYR A 237 -1.34 -7.64 18.66
CA TYR A 237 -2.18 -8.38 17.71
C TYR A 237 -2.32 -9.86 18.08
N TYR A 238 -1.21 -10.51 18.45
CA TYR A 238 -1.20 -11.88 18.99
C TYR A 238 -2.15 -12.04 20.20
N ASN A 239 -2.08 -11.13 21.17
CA ASN A 239 -2.98 -11.13 22.32
C ASN A 239 -4.43 -10.80 21.94
N LYS A 240 -4.68 -9.96 20.93
CA LYS A 240 -6.02 -9.66 20.42
C LYS A 240 -6.65 -10.89 19.78
N THR A 241 -5.99 -11.49 18.79
CA THR A 241 -6.53 -12.65 18.07
C THR A 241 -6.71 -13.87 18.97
N LYS A 242 -5.83 -14.03 19.98
CA LYS A 242 -6.05 -15.02 21.05
C LYS A 242 -7.36 -14.80 21.80
N LYS A 243 -7.70 -13.57 22.17
CA LYS A 243 -9.00 -13.26 22.81
C LYS A 243 -10.18 -13.55 21.87
N THR A 244 -10.04 -13.27 20.57
CA THR A 244 -11.05 -13.62 19.56
C THR A 244 -11.27 -15.13 19.46
N ASN A 245 -10.20 -15.93 19.59
CA ASN A 245 -10.24 -17.38 19.36
C ASN A 245 -10.40 -18.27 20.62
N ALA A 246 -10.25 -17.71 21.82
CA ALA A 246 -10.19 -18.47 23.06
C ALA A 246 -11.58 -18.73 23.68
N VAL A 247 -12.17 -19.88 23.34
CA VAL A 247 -13.32 -20.42 24.10
C VAL A 247 -12.81 -20.96 25.44
N GLY A 248 -12.88 -20.12 26.48
CA GLY A 248 -12.92 -20.59 27.88
C GLY A 248 -11.65 -21.22 28.46
N SER A 249 -10.46 -20.67 28.24
CA SER A 249 -9.27 -21.06 29.01
C SER A 249 -8.33 -19.88 29.30
N THR A 250 -8.17 -19.57 30.58
CA THR A 250 -7.40 -18.42 31.10
C THR A 250 -6.15 -18.85 31.88
N SER A 251 -5.45 -19.87 31.38
CA SER A 251 -4.16 -20.32 31.93
C SER A 251 -3.39 -21.16 30.92
N ASP A 252 -2.42 -20.56 30.22
CA ASP A 252 -1.02 -20.99 30.37
C ASP A 252 -0.04 -20.04 29.68
N LYS A 253 1.25 -20.16 30.02
CA LYS A 253 2.34 -19.53 29.27
C LYS A 253 2.57 -20.31 27.97
N ASP A 254 1.89 -19.92 26.90
CA ASP A 254 2.12 -20.48 25.57
C ASP A 254 3.62 -20.41 25.20
N PRO A 255 4.28 -21.55 24.90
CA PRO A 255 5.70 -21.57 24.58
C PRO A 255 6.05 -20.77 23.33
N ASN A 256 5.10 -20.48 22.45
CA ASN A 256 5.31 -19.67 21.25
C ASN A 256 5.46 -18.17 21.57
N ASP A 257 5.07 -17.72 22.77
CA ASP A 257 5.12 -16.30 23.16
C ASP A 257 6.56 -15.73 23.16
N ILE A 258 7.57 -16.59 23.35
CA ILE A 258 8.99 -16.20 23.27
C ILE A 258 9.40 -15.72 21.87
N TYR A 259 8.69 -16.14 20.82
CA TYR A 259 8.94 -15.74 19.44
C TYR A 259 8.21 -14.44 19.03
N ILE A 260 7.32 -13.93 19.87
CA ILE A 260 6.45 -12.80 19.55
C ILE A 260 7.08 -11.47 19.98
N SER A 261 7.43 -10.59 19.03
CA SER A 261 8.07 -9.32 19.37
C SER A 261 7.12 -8.37 20.12
N SER A 262 7.55 -7.99 21.33
CA SER A 262 6.90 -7.00 22.20
C SER A 262 7.36 -5.55 21.95
N VAL A 263 8.22 -5.32 20.96
CA VAL A 263 8.79 -3.99 20.68
C VAL A 263 7.90 -3.21 19.72
N ASN A 264 7.59 -1.96 20.08
CA ASN A 264 6.85 -1.06 19.21
C ASN A 264 7.63 -0.80 17.91
N SER A 265 7.01 -1.06 16.77
CA SER A 265 7.65 -1.03 15.45
C SER A 265 6.61 -0.79 14.35
N LEU A 266 7.07 -0.47 13.13
CA LEU A 266 6.17 -0.21 12.00
C LEU A 266 5.53 -1.53 11.55
N LEU A 267 4.20 -1.53 11.41
CA LEU A 267 3.39 -2.67 10.99
C LEU A 267 2.41 -2.19 9.90
N PRO A 268 2.86 -2.04 8.64
CA PRO A 268 2.08 -1.40 7.59
C PRO A 268 0.76 -2.13 7.37
N ILE A 269 -0.35 -1.38 7.42
CA ILE A 269 -1.70 -1.94 7.25
C ILE A 269 -2.13 -1.85 5.78
N MET A 270 -2.76 -2.90 5.26
CA MET A 270 -3.36 -2.96 3.93
C MET A 270 -4.72 -3.65 3.98
N SER A 271 -5.56 -3.46 2.96
CA SER A 271 -6.69 -4.32 2.61
C SER A 271 -6.54 -4.80 1.16
N TYR A 272 -6.95 -6.03 0.87
CA TYR A 272 -7.15 -6.50 -0.50
C TYR A 272 -8.37 -5.83 -1.16
N ASN A 273 -8.34 -5.64 -2.48
CA ASN A 273 -9.55 -5.30 -3.25
C ASN A 273 -10.27 -6.59 -3.68
N ILE A 274 -11.59 -6.61 -3.50
CA ILE A 274 -12.52 -7.54 -4.12
C ILE A 274 -13.09 -6.84 -5.35
N ILE A 275 -12.95 -7.46 -6.53
CA ILE A 275 -13.46 -6.94 -7.80
C ILE A 275 -14.41 -7.94 -8.47
N SER A 276 -15.52 -7.47 -9.03
CA SER A 276 -16.48 -8.26 -9.82
C SER A 276 -16.47 -7.91 -11.32
N SER A 277 -15.87 -6.78 -11.67
CA SER A 277 -15.76 -6.27 -13.05
C SER A 277 -14.46 -5.47 -13.20
N VAL A 278 -14.04 -5.27 -14.45
CA VAL A 278 -12.90 -4.43 -14.81
C VAL A 278 -13.34 -3.41 -15.87
N GLU A 279 -13.50 -2.16 -15.45
CA GLU A 279 -13.89 -1.06 -16.33
C GLU A 279 -12.65 -0.26 -16.73
N ASN A 280 -12.08 -0.67 -17.86
CA ASN A 280 -10.90 -0.05 -18.46
C ASN A 280 -11.31 0.81 -19.65
N PHE A 281 -11.54 2.09 -19.40
CA PHE A 281 -11.65 3.06 -20.48
C PHE A 281 -10.30 3.14 -21.19
N ILE A 282 -10.24 2.63 -22.43
CA ILE A 282 -9.14 2.94 -23.34
C ILE A 282 -9.34 4.39 -23.79
N THR A 283 -8.92 5.34 -22.95
CA THR A 283 -8.71 6.71 -23.39
C THR A 283 -7.72 6.69 -24.55
N ARG A 284 -8.04 7.43 -25.61
CA ARG A 284 -7.02 7.74 -26.62
C ARG A 284 -5.92 8.58 -25.97
N LEU A 285 -4.77 8.63 -26.63
CA LEU A 285 -3.74 9.62 -26.31
C LEU A 285 -4.28 11.02 -26.60
N ASP A 286 -4.88 11.65 -25.57
CA ASP A 286 -5.15 13.08 -25.58
C ASP A 286 -3.82 13.83 -25.48
N MET A 287 -3.64 14.87 -26.29
CA MET A 287 -2.44 15.71 -26.24
C MET A 287 -2.45 16.61 -24.99
N PRO A 288 -1.28 17.04 -24.49
CA PRO A 288 -1.19 17.99 -23.38
C PRO A 288 -1.99 19.28 -23.64
N ALA A 289 -2.54 19.87 -22.59
CA ALA A 289 -3.37 21.08 -22.65
C ALA A 289 -2.52 22.37 -22.70
N ASP A 290 -1.39 22.30 -23.41
CA ASP A 290 -0.23 23.18 -23.26
C ASP A 290 -0.16 24.20 -24.41
N TYR A 291 -1.33 24.62 -24.93
CA TYR A 291 -1.44 25.49 -26.10
C TYR A 291 -2.56 26.53 -25.93
N LEU A 292 -2.18 27.83 -26.04
CA LEU A 292 -2.98 29.06 -25.91
C LEU A 292 -3.05 29.71 -24.48
N GLU A 293 -2.92 31.05 -24.46
CA GLU A 293 -2.66 31.99 -23.34
C GLU A 293 -3.96 32.49 -22.63
N ALA A 294 -4.01 33.19 -21.46
CA ALA A 294 -3.16 33.32 -20.24
C ALA A 294 -4.04 33.73 -19.00
N VAL A 295 -4.10 34.88 -18.26
CA VAL A 295 -3.47 36.23 -18.18
C VAL A 295 -3.74 36.87 -16.76
N LYS A 296 -2.72 37.34 -15.99
CA LYS A 296 -2.75 38.30 -14.81
C LYS A 296 -3.63 37.94 -13.56
N GLU A 297 -3.60 38.52 -12.33
CA GLU A 297 -2.71 39.30 -11.38
C GLU A 297 -3.44 39.28 -9.98
N GLY A 298 -2.94 39.63 -8.77
CA GLY A 298 -1.70 40.20 -8.20
C GLY A 298 -1.79 40.35 -6.64
N TYR A 299 -0.98 41.23 -5.99
CA TYR A 299 -0.86 41.53 -4.52
C TYR A 299 -0.22 40.41 -3.62
N ASP A 300 0.41 40.58 -2.41
CA ASP A 300 0.66 41.60 -1.34
C ASP A 300 -0.10 41.44 0.01
N LYS A 301 0.45 41.63 1.25
CA LYS A 301 1.84 41.90 1.74
C LYS A 301 2.03 41.71 3.29
N SER A 302 3.24 41.31 3.75
CA SER A 302 3.77 41.31 5.17
C SER A 302 3.16 40.30 6.18
N ASN A 303 3.80 39.87 7.29
CA ASN A 303 4.95 40.42 8.03
C ASN A 303 5.87 39.36 8.73
N LYS A 304 7.05 39.78 9.22
CA LYS A 304 8.23 39.00 9.73
C LYS A 304 7.97 38.33 11.11
N GLY A 305 8.74 37.35 11.63
CA GLY A 305 10.09 36.81 11.29
C GLY A 305 11.15 37.20 12.35
N GLY A 306 12.17 36.42 12.74
CA GLY A 306 12.65 35.09 12.29
C GLY A 306 14.15 34.85 12.60
N HIS A 307 14.51 33.99 13.59
CA HIS A 307 15.87 33.93 14.20
C HIS A 307 16.64 32.58 14.03
N TYR A 308 17.97 32.65 14.21
CA TYR A 308 18.88 31.49 14.31
C TYR A 308 18.89 30.86 15.70
N GLY A 309 19.19 29.56 15.79
CA GLY A 309 19.43 28.88 17.07
C GLY A 309 20.09 27.51 16.89
N CYS A 310 20.26 26.78 17.98
CA CYS A 310 20.82 25.44 17.95
C CYS A 310 19.72 24.39 17.73
N TYR A 311 19.75 23.70 16.59
CA TYR A 311 18.95 22.49 16.39
C TYR A 311 19.52 21.36 17.24
N GLY A 312 18.66 20.53 17.82
CA GLY A 312 19.04 19.39 18.67
C GLY A 312 19.20 19.70 20.17
N ASN A 313 19.56 20.93 20.56
CA ASN A 313 19.46 21.41 21.94
C ASN A 313 19.17 22.92 21.98
N GLY A 314 17.99 23.31 22.46
CA GLY A 314 17.56 24.72 22.51
C GLY A 314 18.22 25.57 23.60
N GLU A 315 18.96 24.97 24.54
CA GLU A 315 19.66 25.69 25.61
C GLU A 315 20.98 26.30 25.11
N ILE A 316 21.54 25.77 24.00
CA ILE A 316 22.80 26.25 23.43
C ILE A 316 22.54 27.53 22.63
N ILE A 317 22.92 28.67 23.20
CA ILE A 317 22.79 30.00 22.57
C ILE A 317 24.01 30.40 21.71
N SER A 318 25.09 29.61 21.68
CA SER A 318 26.29 29.92 20.89
C SER A 318 26.49 28.99 19.70
N LYS A 319 26.82 29.56 18.53
CA LYS A 319 27.07 28.80 17.31
C LYS A 319 28.23 27.82 17.45
N PHE A 320 29.35 28.26 18.04
CA PHE A 320 30.56 27.44 18.16
C PHE A 320 30.32 26.20 19.01
N GLU A 321 29.66 26.36 20.16
CA GLU A 321 29.25 25.25 21.00
C GLU A 321 28.25 24.35 20.26
N CYS A 322 27.29 24.90 19.52
CA CYS A 322 26.28 24.11 18.82
C CYS A 322 26.86 23.24 17.69
N ASP A 323 27.70 23.82 16.82
CA ASP A 323 28.34 23.11 15.70
C ASP A 323 29.49 22.17 16.16
N SER A 324 29.92 22.25 17.44
CA SER A 324 30.92 21.34 18.03
C SER A 324 30.37 19.92 18.27
N TYR A 325 31.19 18.90 18.00
CA TYR A 325 30.94 17.50 18.38
C TYR A 325 31.13 17.22 19.88
N TYR A 326 31.74 18.15 20.61
CA TYR A 326 32.12 18.02 22.03
C TYR A 326 31.42 19.10 22.88
N ASN A 327 31.17 18.77 24.14
CA ASN A 327 30.78 19.73 25.18
C ASN A 327 32.00 20.60 25.58
N ILE A 328 31.77 21.64 26.39
CA ILE A 328 32.82 22.57 26.86
C ILE A 328 33.90 21.85 27.70
N ASP A 329 33.56 20.74 28.35
CA ASP A 329 34.51 19.88 29.10
C ASP A 329 35.33 18.92 28.22
N GLY A 330 35.16 18.97 26.88
CA GLY A 330 35.82 18.09 25.93
C GLY A 330 35.19 16.70 25.79
N THR A 331 34.11 16.38 26.50
CA THR A 331 33.41 15.10 26.35
C THR A 331 32.58 15.08 25.04
N PRO A 332 32.51 13.94 24.32
CA PRO A 332 31.65 13.83 23.14
C PRO A 332 30.17 14.04 23.48
N LYS A 333 29.45 14.78 22.64
CA LYS A 333 28.00 14.97 22.81
C LYS A 333 27.24 13.67 22.61
N LYS A 334 26.24 13.45 23.46
CA LYS A 334 25.28 12.33 23.37
C LYS A 334 24.09 12.62 22.45
N TYR A 335 23.97 13.85 21.97
CA TYR A 335 22.92 14.34 21.08
C TYR A 335 23.57 15.01 19.85
N TYR A 336 22.92 14.89 18.70
CA TYR A 336 23.32 15.65 17.52
C TYR A 336 22.86 17.10 17.67
N SER A 337 23.73 18.06 17.39
CA SER A 337 23.37 19.48 17.35
C SER A 337 23.98 20.18 16.15
N LEU A 338 23.29 21.21 15.65
CA LEU A 338 23.69 21.95 14.45
C LEU A 338 23.11 23.36 14.47
N TRP A 339 23.93 24.39 14.24
CA TRP A 339 23.45 25.77 14.23
C TRP A 339 22.71 26.06 12.93
N ASP A 340 21.42 26.34 13.01
CA ASP A 340 20.56 26.52 11.84
C ASP A 340 19.44 27.53 12.13
N LYS A 341 18.86 28.12 11.09
CA LYS A 341 17.78 29.10 11.22
C LYS A 341 16.46 28.43 10.87
N LYS A 342 15.42 28.64 11.67
CA LYS A 342 14.05 28.35 11.21
C LYS A 342 13.77 29.13 9.93
N CYS A 343 13.20 28.47 8.92
CA CYS A 343 12.68 29.19 7.76
C CYS A 343 11.56 30.15 8.23
N SER A 344 11.39 31.26 7.53
CA SER A 344 10.33 32.25 7.80
C SER A 344 9.53 32.61 6.54
N THR A 345 10.04 32.24 5.37
CA THR A 345 9.34 32.20 4.09
C THR A 345 9.75 30.94 3.35
N ASP A 346 9.01 30.56 2.31
CA ASP A 346 9.27 29.35 1.54
C ASP A 346 10.59 29.41 0.75
N GLU A 347 10.98 30.58 0.26
CA GLU A 347 12.18 30.80 -0.56
C GLU A 347 13.49 30.63 0.24
N GLU A 348 13.39 30.48 1.57
CA GLU A 348 14.51 30.04 2.39
C GLU A 348 14.84 28.54 2.26
N CYS A 349 14.00 27.77 1.56
CA CYS A 349 14.03 26.32 1.54
C CYS A 349 14.59 25.71 0.23
N PRO A 350 15.60 24.80 0.31
CA PRO A 350 16.33 24.28 -0.85
C PRO A 350 15.52 23.56 -1.93
N TYR A 351 14.31 23.08 -1.62
CA TYR A 351 13.44 22.34 -2.54
C TYR A 351 12.13 23.07 -2.83
N TYR A 352 11.99 24.35 -2.45
CA TYR A 352 10.74 25.06 -2.69
C TYR A 352 10.44 25.18 -4.18
N LYS A 353 9.27 24.67 -4.59
CA LYS A 353 8.85 24.59 -5.99
C LYS A 353 9.87 23.88 -6.89
N SER A 354 10.61 22.91 -6.36
CA SER A 354 11.53 22.08 -7.16
C SER A 354 10.83 21.28 -8.26
N ASN A 355 9.53 21.01 -8.10
CA ASN A 355 8.70 20.29 -9.07
C ASN A 355 7.92 21.31 -9.92
N ASP A 356 8.40 21.64 -11.12
CA ASP A 356 7.69 22.59 -12.01
C ASP A 356 6.48 21.98 -12.75
N ILE A 357 6.32 20.65 -12.71
CA ILE A 357 5.35 19.90 -13.54
C ILE A 357 3.88 19.98 -13.09
N TYR A 358 3.57 20.67 -11.98
CA TYR A 358 2.20 21.01 -11.56
C TYR A 358 2.21 22.22 -10.61
N PRO A 359 1.15 23.06 -10.57
CA PRO A 359 1.08 24.17 -9.62
C PRO A 359 1.06 23.68 -8.16
N ASN A 360 2.16 23.92 -7.43
CA ASN A 360 2.35 23.48 -6.05
C ASN A 360 3.19 24.48 -5.22
N ASN A 361 3.29 24.21 -3.91
CA ASN A 361 4.18 24.91 -2.96
C ASN A 361 5.04 23.90 -2.17
N ARG A 362 5.33 22.71 -2.73
CA ARG A 362 6.10 21.66 -2.05
C ARG A 362 7.55 22.10 -1.84
N GLY A 363 8.19 21.51 -0.83
CA GLY A 363 9.55 21.87 -0.40
C GLY A 363 9.68 23.23 0.29
N GLY A 364 8.55 23.91 0.55
CA GLY A 364 8.48 25.21 1.24
C GLY A 364 8.64 25.11 2.77
N CYS A 365 8.28 26.18 3.47
CA CYS A 365 8.44 26.30 4.93
C CYS A 365 7.19 25.83 5.68
N ILE A 366 7.24 24.65 6.30
CA ILE A 366 6.12 24.16 7.12
C ILE A 366 6.03 24.90 8.45
N ASN A 367 4.81 25.04 8.98
CA ASN A 367 4.40 25.88 10.14
C ASN A 367 5.31 25.83 11.39
N ASN A 368 6.10 24.76 11.58
CA ASN A 368 7.02 24.62 12.71
C ASN A 368 8.38 25.33 12.50
N GLY A 369 8.61 25.93 11.32
CA GLY A 369 9.85 26.60 10.91
C GLY A 369 10.89 25.65 10.29
N PHE A 370 10.44 24.54 9.71
CA PHE A 370 11.28 23.58 8.99
C PHE A 370 10.98 23.66 7.49
N CYS A 371 11.99 23.45 6.65
CA CYS A 371 11.77 23.19 5.24
C CYS A 371 11.23 21.78 5.02
N GLU A 372 10.19 21.63 4.22
CA GLU A 372 9.81 20.34 3.65
C GLU A 372 10.95 19.82 2.76
N PHE A 373 11.20 18.51 2.79
CA PHE A 373 12.23 17.86 1.96
C PHE A 373 11.62 16.64 1.25
N PRO A 374 12.12 16.27 0.06
CA PRO A 374 11.70 15.06 -0.62
C PRO A 374 11.93 13.78 0.21
N VAL A 375 11.08 12.78 -0.01
CA VAL A 375 11.23 11.43 0.52
C VAL A 375 12.61 10.89 0.14
N GLY A 376 13.30 10.30 1.12
CA GLY A 376 14.69 9.84 0.97
C GLY A 376 15.71 10.79 1.60
N VAL A 377 15.50 12.12 1.52
CA VAL A 377 16.44 13.13 2.02
C VAL A 377 16.55 13.11 3.54
N LYS A 378 17.78 13.05 4.05
CA LYS A 378 18.01 13.07 5.49
C LYS A 378 18.14 14.50 6.00
N ARG A 379 17.15 14.93 6.79
CA ARG A 379 17.18 16.19 7.54
C ARG A 379 18.38 16.23 8.49
N LEU A 380 19.11 17.35 8.48
CA LEU A 380 20.17 17.67 9.45
C LEU A 380 19.79 18.87 10.34
N GLY A 381 18.88 19.74 9.88
CA GLY A 381 18.42 20.89 10.66
C GLY A 381 17.05 21.39 10.23
N PHE A 382 16.79 22.67 10.49
CA PHE A 382 15.60 23.35 10.00
C PHE A 382 15.61 23.46 8.47
N LYS A 383 16.78 23.77 7.88
CA LYS A 383 16.99 23.96 6.44
C LYS A 383 18.19 23.17 5.90
N LYS A 384 19.08 22.68 6.77
CA LYS A 384 20.20 21.80 6.40
C LYS A 384 19.75 20.33 6.22
N TYR A 385 20.35 19.65 5.26
CA TYR A 385 20.06 18.26 4.87
C TYR A 385 21.30 17.54 4.33
N THR A 386 21.20 16.24 4.06
CA THR A 386 22.08 15.51 3.15
C THR A 386 21.27 14.63 2.20
N ASP A 387 21.65 14.69 0.93
CA ASP A 387 21.06 14.04 -0.25
C ASP A 387 21.99 12.96 -0.83
N THR A 388 23.02 12.55 -0.08
CA THR A 388 24.07 11.66 -0.56
C THR A 388 23.82 10.18 -0.25
N ASN A 389 24.30 9.30 -1.12
CA ASN A 389 24.21 7.84 -0.98
C ASN A 389 22.76 7.35 -0.77
N LEU A 390 22.48 6.67 0.35
CA LEU A 390 21.13 6.22 0.73
C LEU A 390 20.12 7.36 0.94
N ASN A 391 20.62 8.59 1.17
CA ASN A 391 19.79 9.76 1.44
C ASN A 391 19.41 10.53 0.17
N LYS A 392 19.71 10.02 -1.03
CA LYS A 392 19.26 10.63 -2.28
C LYS A 392 17.73 10.83 -2.27
N PRO A 393 17.23 11.99 -2.76
CA PRO A 393 15.80 12.18 -2.93
C PRO A 393 15.25 11.16 -3.92
N LEU A 394 14.10 10.59 -3.60
CA LEU A 394 13.30 9.83 -4.56
C LEU A 394 12.62 10.82 -5.51
N CYS A 395 12.48 10.44 -6.78
CA CYS A 395 11.81 11.25 -7.79
C CYS A 395 11.33 10.40 -8.96
N TYR A 396 10.34 10.92 -9.69
CA TYR A 396 9.70 10.24 -10.82
C TYR A 396 10.52 10.35 -12.13
N ASN A 397 11.37 11.39 -12.27
CA ASN A 397 11.99 11.73 -13.56
C ASN A 397 13.52 12.03 -13.52
N CYS A 398 14.23 11.94 -12.39
CA CYS A 398 15.67 12.28 -12.33
C CYS A 398 16.61 11.18 -12.86
N ASN A 399 16.41 10.71 -14.10
CA ASN A 399 17.40 9.90 -14.81
C ASN A 399 18.62 10.76 -15.17
N ASN A 400 19.52 10.95 -14.20
CA ASN A 400 20.82 11.59 -14.37
C ASN A 400 21.81 10.66 -15.08
N ASP A 401 21.47 10.20 -16.29
CA ASP A 401 22.40 9.56 -17.21
C ASP A 401 23.36 10.62 -17.78
N LYS A 402 24.33 11.03 -16.94
CA LYS A 402 25.38 12.01 -17.27
C LYS A 402 26.35 11.58 -18.40
N ASN A 403 26.04 10.48 -19.09
CA ASN A 403 26.78 9.96 -20.23
C ASN A 403 26.10 10.31 -21.58
N ASN A 404 24.90 10.89 -21.58
CA ASN A 404 24.20 11.34 -22.79
C ASN A 404 24.26 12.88 -22.91
N GLU A 405 25.37 13.42 -23.42
CA GLU A 405 25.52 14.86 -23.71
C GLU A 405 24.64 15.35 -24.89
N ASN A 406 23.79 14.49 -25.47
CA ASN A 406 22.91 14.75 -26.61
C ASN A 406 21.43 14.48 -26.32
N SER A 407 20.94 14.81 -25.12
CA SER A 407 19.49 14.77 -24.81
C SER A 407 18.88 16.18 -24.87
N GLU A 408 18.10 16.46 -25.92
CA GLU A 408 17.25 17.65 -25.99
C GLU A 408 16.22 17.64 -24.85
N GLY A 409 16.09 18.75 -24.11
CA GLY A 409 15.08 18.91 -23.06
C GLY A 409 15.38 18.12 -21.78
N ILE A 410 16.31 18.60 -20.96
CA ILE A 410 16.42 18.18 -19.54
C ILE A 410 15.09 18.51 -18.86
N LYS A 411 14.29 17.50 -18.53
CA LYS A 411 13.04 17.68 -17.78
C LYS A 411 13.36 18.15 -16.34
N PRO A 412 12.58 19.08 -15.77
CA PRO A 412 12.74 19.49 -14.38
C PRO A 412 12.56 18.29 -13.43
N ALA A 413 13.26 18.34 -12.30
CA ALA A 413 13.32 17.23 -11.36
C ALA A 413 12.00 17.10 -10.56
N ASP A 414 11.28 16.01 -10.79
CA ASP A 414 9.96 15.75 -10.19
C ASP A 414 10.11 14.89 -8.93
N TYR A 415 10.42 15.54 -7.80
CA TYR A 415 10.76 14.90 -6.53
C TYR A 415 9.53 14.39 -5.78
N VAL A 416 9.64 13.23 -5.13
CA VAL A 416 8.54 12.66 -4.35
C VAL A 416 8.49 13.30 -2.96
N PHE A 417 7.33 13.80 -2.57
CA PHE A 417 7.10 14.35 -1.22
C PHE A 417 6.13 13.47 -0.39
N GLU A 418 5.84 13.87 0.85
CA GLU A 418 4.85 13.16 1.67
C GLU A 418 3.43 13.37 1.13
N ASN A 419 2.58 12.33 1.19
CA ASN A 419 1.20 12.29 0.66
C ASN A 419 1.03 12.58 -0.84
N ASP A 420 2.13 12.66 -1.58
CA ASP A 420 2.22 13.12 -2.97
C ASP A 420 1.37 12.30 -3.96
N PHE A 421 1.12 11.01 -3.66
CA PHE A 421 0.14 10.18 -4.39
C PHE A 421 -1.22 10.89 -4.57
N ASN A 422 -1.77 11.50 -3.52
CA ASN A 422 -3.09 12.15 -3.59
C ASN A 422 -3.07 13.43 -4.45
N GLU A 423 -1.98 14.21 -4.38
CA GLU A 423 -1.80 15.39 -5.23
C GLU A 423 -1.62 14.98 -6.69
N ARG A 424 -0.85 13.93 -6.94
CA ARG A 424 -0.57 13.44 -8.29
C ARG A 424 -1.78 12.74 -8.93
N VAL A 425 -2.68 12.11 -8.15
CA VAL A 425 -4.04 11.74 -8.62
C VAL A 425 -4.83 12.99 -9.05
N LYS A 426 -4.89 14.02 -8.19
CA LYS A 426 -5.63 15.28 -8.46
C LYS A 426 -5.15 15.97 -9.75
N TYR A 427 -3.84 15.95 -10.04
CA TYR A 427 -3.25 16.55 -11.24
C TYR A 427 -3.07 15.57 -12.42
N LYS A 428 -3.57 14.33 -12.32
CA LYS A 428 -3.46 13.27 -13.37
C LYS A 428 -2.03 12.91 -13.79
N LEU A 429 -1.11 12.80 -12.82
CA LEU A 429 0.32 12.52 -13.01
C LEU A 429 0.69 11.08 -12.61
N ASN A 430 1.79 10.54 -13.17
CA ASN A 430 2.30 9.17 -12.95
C ASN A 430 2.48 8.79 -11.46
N THR A 431 1.51 8.19 -10.79
CA THR A 431 1.44 8.08 -9.32
C THR A 431 2.50 7.19 -8.63
N ILE A 432 3.35 6.49 -9.38
CA ILE A 432 4.52 5.70 -8.92
C ILE A 432 5.79 6.03 -9.72
N ILE A 433 6.95 5.93 -9.08
CA ILE A 433 8.26 6.16 -9.72
C ILE A 433 8.54 5.12 -10.80
N SER A 434 8.22 3.84 -10.55
CA SER A 434 8.34 2.76 -11.54
C SER A 434 7.42 1.61 -11.16
N LEU A 435 6.92 0.89 -12.18
CA LEU A 435 6.15 -0.33 -11.97
C LEU A 435 6.99 -1.39 -11.23
N LEU A 436 6.44 -1.93 -10.16
CA LEU A 436 6.78 -3.25 -9.62
C LEU A 436 6.32 -4.32 -10.61
N ASP A 437 7.07 -5.41 -10.71
CA ASP A 437 6.66 -6.58 -11.50
C ASP A 437 5.83 -7.58 -10.68
N TYR A 438 5.01 -8.35 -11.37
CA TYR A 438 4.12 -9.37 -10.81
C TYR A 438 4.23 -10.71 -11.57
N ARG A 439 5.27 -10.89 -12.38
CA ARG A 439 5.44 -12.05 -13.26
C ARG A 439 6.67 -12.90 -12.91
N ASP A 440 7.75 -12.27 -12.44
CA ASP A 440 8.96 -12.94 -11.93
C ASP A 440 8.70 -13.57 -10.54
N LEU A 441 7.95 -14.69 -10.53
CA LEU A 441 7.46 -15.45 -9.37
C LEU A 441 7.99 -16.90 -9.28
#